data_AF-A0A3D4TPR4-F1
#
_entry.id   AF-A0A3D4TPR4-F1
#
_cell.length_a   1.000
_cell.length_b   1.000
_cell.length_c   1.000
_cell.angle_alpha   90.00
_cell.angle_beta   90.00
_cell.angle_gamma   90.00
#
_symmetry.space_group_name_H-M   'P 1'
#
loop_
_entity.id
_entity.type
_entity.pdbx_description
1 polymer ?
#
loop_
_entity_poly.entity_id
_entity_poly.type
_entity_poly.pdbx_seq_one_letter_code
_entity_poly.pdbx_strand_id
1 'polypeptide(L)'
;MKYGVCLRVLLVGVPLLAAMLPACARTAVGHVPDPVQAFVLETMLADEARAFHEGRETYLVPAGISRTRSNADVVADLRAEFDRFYRGQPKPRKEVAHMAILVAQTALLLPDPQACSTDRARCSDAIMGVRTRDDEASLQATLRTFQDAGLDLTTLGGPAS
;
A
#
# COMPACT_ATOMS: atom_id res chain seq x y z
N MET A 1 19.92 -77.70 15.38
CA MET A 1 18.54 -77.83 14.85
C MET A 1 18.06 -76.39 14.61
N LYS A 2 18.07 -75.79 13.40
CA LYS A 2 17.15 -75.97 12.23
C LYS A 2 15.69 -75.91 12.74
N TYR A 3 14.80 -74.95 12.46
CA TYR A 3 14.43 -74.09 11.31
C TYR A 3 13.68 -72.84 11.91
N GLY A 4 13.35 -71.73 11.24
CA GLY A 4 13.29 -71.38 9.84
C GLY A 4 12.84 -69.92 9.69
N VAL A 5 13.19 -69.35 8.54
CA VAL A 5 12.91 -67.99 8.08
C VAL A 5 11.44 -67.87 7.65
N CYS A 6 10.75 -66.83 8.11
CA CYS A 6 9.56 -66.31 7.45
C CYS A 6 9.63 -64.77 7.39
N LEU A 7 10.14 -64.29 6.26
CA LEU A 7 10.04 -62.92 5.78
C LEU A 7 8.78 -62.81 4.90
N ARG A 8 7.87 -61.88 5.20
CA ARG A 8 6.98 -61.12 4.27
C ARG A 8 5.95 -60.35 5.11
N VAL A 9 6.03 -59.02 5.25
CA VAL A 9 5.72 -57.95 4.28
C VAL A 9 4.34 -57.33 4.58
N LEU A 10 4.41 -56.04 4.93
CA LEU A 10 3.47 -54.93 4.67
C LEU A 10 2.24 -54.66 5.56
N LEU A 11 2.14 -53.36 5.90
CA LEU A 11 0.93 -52.51 5.99
C LEU A 11 0.14 -52.67 7.31
N VAL A 12 -0.23 -51.65 8.11
CA VAL A 12 -0.63 -50.25 7.91
C VAL A 12 -0.65 -49.56 9.30
N GLY A 13 -0.44 -48.24 9.39
CA GLY A 13 -0.94 -47.44 10.52
C GLY A 13 -0.01 -46.33 11.02
N VAL A 14 0.40 -45.40 10.15
CA VAL A 14 -0.04 -43.97 10.13
C VAL A 14 0.57 -43.11 11.25
N PRO A 15 1.27 -42.01 10.91
CA PRO A 15 2.28 -41.37 11.75
C PRO A 15 1.71 -40.31 12.69
N LEU A 16 2.33 -40.17 13.87
CA LEU A 16 2.28 -38.95 14.70
C LEU A 16 3.06 -37.85 13.97
N LEU A 17 2.37 -37.10 13.11
CA LEU A 17 2.90 -35.95 12.38
C LEU A 17 1.85 -34.84 12.41
N ALA A 18 1.65 -34.25 13.59
CA ALA A 18 0.68 -33.16 13.80
C ALA A 18 1.17 -32.20 14.87
N ALA A 19 2.24 -31.45 14.58
CA ALA A 19 2.53 -30.16 15.23
C ALA A 19 3.61 -29.37 14.47
N MET A 20 3.53 -29.32 13.13
CA MET A 20 4.04 -28.15 12.43
C MET A 20 2.82 -27.33 12.09
N LEU A 21 2.47 -26.40 12.99
CA LEU A 21 1.64 -25.27 12.59
C LEU A 21 2.35 -24.67 11.38
N PRO A 22 1.72 -24.60 10.19
CA PRO A 22 2.18 -23.64 9.22
C PRO A 22 1.96 -22.30 9.93
N ALA A 23 3.02 -21.70 10.46
CA ALA A 23 3.07 -20.27 10.52
C ALA A 23 2.87 -19.89 9.06
N CYS A 24 1.62 -19.59 8.69
CA CYS A 24 1.27 -19.10 7.38
C CYS A 24 2.25 -17.96 7.16
N ALA A 25 3.27 -18.20 6.34
CA ALA A 25 3.98 -17.16 5.68
C ALA A 25 2.85 -16.42 4.98
N ARG A 26 2.37 -15.32 5.59
CA ARG A 26 1.59 -14.32 4.90
C ARG A 26 2.53 -13.94 3.77
N THR A 27 2.33 -14.52 2.61
CA THR A 27 2.87 -14.01 1.37
C THR A 27 2.17 -12.68 1.22
N ALA A 28 2.70 -11.66 1.90
CA ALA A 28 2.28 -10.30 1.76
C ALA A 28 2.54 -9.94 0.30
N VAL A 29 1.48 -9.95 -0.51
CA VAL A 29 1.54 -9.75 -1.96
C VAL A 29 1.72 -8.25 -2.29
N GLY A 30 1.76 -7.41 -1.26
CA GLY A 30 1.57 -5.98 -1.38
C GLY A 30 0.10 -5.60 -1.19
N HIS A 31 -0.15 -4.30 -1.17
CA HIS A 31 -1.47 -3.69 -1.10
C HIS A 31 -1.94 -3.37 -2.52
N VAL A 32 -3.18 -3.72 -2.86
CA VAL A 32 -3.81 -3.32 -4.12
C VAL A 32 -4.80 -2.21 -3.80
N PRO A 33 -4.55 -0.95 -4.21
CA PRO A 33 -5.49 0.13 -4.01
C PRO A 33 -6.84 -0.19 -4.67
N ASP A 34 -7.93 0.02 -3.95
CA ASP A 34 -9.26 -0.04 -4.54
C ASP A 34 -9.46 1.13 -5.54
N PRO A 35 -10.52 1.10 -6.40
CA PRO A 35 -10.74 2.14 -7.39
C PRO A 35 -10.88 3.56 -6.82
N VAL A 36 -11.36 3.70 -5.58
CA VAL A 36 -11.51 5.00 -4.90
C VAL A 36 -10.14 5.48 -4.44
N GLN A 37 -9.34 4.62 -3.79
CA GLN A 37 -7.95 4.93 -3.43
C GLN A 37 -7.12 5.30 -4.65
N ALA A 38 -7.25 4.57 -5.75
CA ALA A 38 -6.59 4.88 -7.01
C ALA A 38 -7.01 6.26 -7.52
N PHE A 39 -8.31 6.57 -7.52
CA PHE A 39 -8.79 7.89 -7.94
C PHE A 39 -8.27 9.04 -7.06
N VAL A 40 -8.26 8.84 -5.74
CA VAL A 40 -7.71 9.80 -4.78
C VAL A 40 -6.23 10.04 -5.03
N LEU A 41 -5.44 8.97 -5.19
CA LEU A 41 -4.02 9.07 -5.51
C LEU A 41 -3.82 9.87 -6.81
N GLU A 42 -4.53 9.53 -7.88
CA GLU A 42 -4.40 10.22 -9.17
C GLU A 42 -4.73 11.71 -9.09
N THR A 43 -5.73 12.06 -8.29
CA THR A 43 -6.10 13.46 -8.04
C THR A 43 -4.96 14.21 -7.34
N MET A 44 -4.37 13.60 -6.30
CA MET A 44 -3.25 14.19 -5.56
C MET A 44 -1.97 14.29 -6.41
N LEU A 45 -1.65 13.27 -7.21
CA LEU A 45 -0.48 13.30 -8.10
C LEU A 45 -0.61 14.38 -9.17
N ALA A 46 -1.82 14.56 -9.72
CA ALA A 46 -2.08 15.62 -10.69
C ALA A 46 -1.91 17.02 -10.07
N ASP A 47 -2.34 17.22 -8.82
CA ASP A 47 -2.15 18.50 -8.12
C ASP A 47 -0.67 18.76 -7.78
N GLU A 48 0.05 17.75 -7.31
CA GLU A 48 1.50 17.84 -7.05
C GLU A 48 2.29 18.21 -8.31
N ALA A 49 1.99 17.57 -9.45
CA ALA A 49 2.64 17.90 -10.72
C ALA A 49 2.30 19.33 -11.19
N ARG A 50 1.04 19.76 -11.02
CA ARG A 50 0.64 21.14 -11.31
C ARG A 50 1.38 22.14 -10.42
N ALA A 51 1.40 21.92 -9.11
CA ALA A 51 2.09 22.76 -8.14
C ALA A 51 3.59 22.86 -8.46
N PHE A 52 4.23 21.74 -8.80
CA PHE A 52 5.63 21.70 -9.23
C PHE A 52 5.89 22.61 -10.43
N HIS A 53 5.04 22.53 -11.46
CA HIS A 53 5.21 23.31 -12.69
C HIS A 53 4.91 24.81 -12.48
N GLU A 54 3.99 25.14 -11.58
CA GLU A 54 3.74 26.51 -11.11
C GLU A 54 4.87 27.06 -10.22
N GLY A 55 5.88 26.25 -9.89
CA GLY A 55 7.00 26.64 -9.04
C GLY A 55 6.66 26.72 -7.56
N ARG A 56 5.52 26.16 -7.15
CA ARG A 56 5.13 26.03 -5.74
C ARG A 56 5.92 24.90 -5.07
N GLU A 57 5.95 24.94 -3.74
CA GLU A 57 6.48 23.84 -2.94
C GLU A 57 5.59 22.61 -3.10
N THR A 58 6.21 21.43 -3.19
CA THR A 58 5.56 20.14 -3.42
C THR A 58 6.02 19.14 -2.39
N TYR A 59 5.10 18.30 -1.92
CA TYR A 59 5.44 17.30 -0.91
C TYR A 59 6.11 16.07 -1.53
N LEU A 60 5.68 15.66 -2.73
CA LEU A 60 6.14 14.42 -3.36
C LEU A 60 7.30 14.60 -4.33
N VAL A 61 7.35 15.72 -5.06
CA VAL A 61 8.38 15.94 -6.08
C VAL A 61 9.70 16.34 -5.41
N PRO A 62 10.79 15.55 -5.55
CA PRO A 62 12.06 15.86 -4.91
C PRO A 62 12.67 17.19 -5.37
N ALA A 63 13.43 17.83 -4.48
CA ALA A 63 14.24 18.98 -4.84
C ALA A 63 15.26 18.62 -5.94
N GLY A 64 15.39 19.47 -6.96
CA GLY A 64 16.35 19.29 -8.06
C GLY A 64 15.80 18.61 -9.32
N ILE A 65 14.53 18.19 -9.32
CA ILE A 65 13.87 17.78 -10.58
C ILE A 65 13.74 18.99 -11.52
N SER A 66 14.06 18.79 -12.80
CA SER A 66 13.95 19.87 -13.80
C SER A 66 12.50 20.25 -14.04
N ARG A 67 12.20 21.55 -13.98
CA ARG A 67 10.88 22.12 -14.32
C ARG A 67 10.57 22.08 -15.82
N THR A 68 11.54 21.70 -16.66
CA THR A 68 11.32 21.49 -18.10
C THR A 68 10.58 20.18 -18.40
N ARG A 69 10.42 19.29 -17.42
CA ARG A 69 9.65 18.05 -17.58
C ARG A 69 8.16 18.34 -17.64
N SER A 70 7.43 17.52 -18.39
CA SER A 70 5.98 17.64 -18.47
C SER A 70 5.32 17.13 -17.19
N ASN A 71 4.08 17.58 -16.91
CA ASN A 71 3.31 17.03 -15.79
C ASN A 71 3.10 15.52 -15.92
N ALA A 72 2.96 15.00 -17.14
CA ALA A 72 2.80 13.58 -17.38
C ALA A 72 4.04 12.78 -16.95
N ASP A 73 5.24 13.30 -17.21
CA ASP A 73 6.50 12.66 -16.80
C ASP A 73 6.63 12.64 -15.27
N VAL A 74 6.31 13.76 -14.61
CA VAL A 74 6.34 13.85 -13.14
C VAL A 74 5.35 12.88 -12.51
N VAL A 75 4.12 12.84 -13.01
CA VAL A 75 3.09 11.89 -12.52
C VAL A 75 3.52 10.45 -12.76
N ALA A 76 4.09 10.12 -13.92
CA ALA A 76 4.55 8.76 -14.22
C ALA A 76 5.65 8.29 -13.26
N ASP A 77 6.62 9.15 -12.96
CA ASP A 77 7.68 8.82 -12.01
C ASP A 77 7.12 8.62 -10.60
N LEU A 78 6.23 9.52 -10.14
CA LEU A 78 5.57 9.38 -8.84
C LEU A 78 4.74 8.09 -8.76
N ARG A 79 3.92 7.78 -9.78
CA ARG A 79 3.17 6.51 -9.86
C ARG A 79 4.09 5.31 -9.72
N ALA A 80 5.24 5.32 -10.39
CA ALA A 80 6.20 4.24 -10.28
C ALA A 80 6.77 4.08 -8.85
N GLU A 81 6.87 5.16 -8.06
CA GLU A 81 7.23 5.07 -6.64
C GLU A 81 6.12 4.44 -5.80
N PHE A 82 4.87 4.87 -5.97
CA PHE A 82 3.72 4.28 -5.29
C PHE A 82 3.55 2.81 -5.64
N ASP A 83 3.73 2.44 -6.90
CA ASP A 83 3.71 1.05 -7.36
C ASP A 83 4.76 0.19 -6.65
N ARG A 84 5.98 0.72 -6.44
CA ARG A 84 7.02 0.02 -5.68
C ARG A 84 6.61 -0.13 -4.22
N PHE A 85 6.09 0.93 -3.62
CA PHE A 85 5.58 0.90 -2.24
C PHE A 85 4.46 -0.13 -2.08
N TYR A 86 3.44 -0.08 -2.93
CA TYR A 86 2.29 -0.98 -2.88
C TYR A 86 2.65 -2.44 -3.15
N ARG A 87 3.70 -2.73 -3.92
CA ARG A 87 4.26 -4.10 -4.04
C ARG A 87 5.03 -4.59 -2.81
N GLY A 88 5.10 -3.79 -1.74
CA GLY A 88 5.84 -4.15 -0.53
C GLY A 88 7.37 -4.07 -0.68
N GLN A 89 7.88 -3.26 -1.63
CA GLN A 89 9.33 -3.08 -1.72
C GLN A 89 9.86 -2.38 -0.45
N PRO A 90 10.99 -2.84 0.10
CA PRO A 90 11.52 -2.32 1.36
C PRO A 90 12.04 -0.88 1.21
N LYS A 91 12.10 -0.16 2.33
CA LYS A 91 12.64 1.20 2.45
C LYS A 91 12.01 2.20 1.47
N PRO A 92 10.68 2.35 1.45
CA PRO A 92 10.05 3.39 0.65
C PRO A 92 10.47 4.77 1.14
N ARG A 93 10.43 5.78 0.26
CA ARG A 93 10.55 7.17 0.70
C ARG A 93 9.47 7.51 1.73
N LYS A 94 9.85 8.30 2.73
CA LYS A 94 8.94 8.72 3.80
C LYS A 94 7.71 9.45 3.24
N GLU A 95 7.91 10.30 2.23
CA GLU A 95 6.83 11.09 1.61
C GLU A 95 5.83 10.18 0.87
N VAL A 96 6.31 9.14 0.20
CA VAL A 96 5.47 8.17 -0.51
C VAL A 96 4.64 7.35 0.48
N ALA A 97 5.26 6.81 1.53
CA ALA A 97 4.55 6.05 2.56
C ALA A 97 3.51 6.92 3.29
N HIS A 98 3.87 8.16 3.64
CA HIS A 98 2.94 9.09 4.29
C HIS A 98 1.77 9.46 3.37
N MET A 99 2.04 9.80 2.11
CA MET A 99 0.97 10.12 1.17
C MET A 99 0.06 8.92 0.89
N ALA A 100 0.59 7.70 0.81
CA ALA A 100 -0.23 6.50 0.64
C ALA A 100 -1.21 6.30 1.81
N ILE A 101 -0.78 6.62 3.04
CA ILE A 101 -1.66 6.62 4.22
C ILE A 101 -2.74 7.70 4.07
N LEU A 102 -2.37 8.92 3.67
CA LEU A 102 -3.34 10.00 3.44
C LEU A 102 -4.36 9.66 2.35
N VAL A 103 -3.94 9.00 1.27
CA VAL A 103 -4.82 8.50 0.20
C VAL A 103 -5.82 7.50 0.76
N ALA A 104 -5.35 6.50 1.51
CA ALA A 104 -6.22 5.48 2.09
C ALA A 104 -7.20 6.07 3.11
N GLN A 105 -6.74 6.94 4.02
CA GLN A 105 -7.63 7.63 4.96
C GLN A 105 -8.64 8.51 4.24
N THR A 106 -8.21 9.26 3.22
CA THR A 106 -9.12 10.09 2.42
C THR A 106 -10.20 9.25 1.77
N ALA A 107 -9.82 8.13 1.14
CA ALA A 107 -10.77 7.21 0.52
C ALA A 107 -11.77 6.62 1.53
N LEU A 108 -11.32 6.26 2.73
CA LEU A 108 -12.16 5.74 3.81
C LEU A 108 -13.16 6.77 4.34
N LEU A 109 -12.77 8.05 4.37
CA LEU A 109 -13.56 9.13 4.95
C LEU A 109 -14.38 9.92 3.91
N LEU A 110 -14.34 9.52 2.63
CA LEU A 110 -15.18 10.13 1.61
C LEU A 110 -16.66 9.89 1.93
N PRO A 111 -17.51 10.94 1.87
CA PRO A 111 -18.94 10.81 2.21
C PRO A 111 -19.73 9.99 1.19
N ASP A 112 -19.30 10.01 -0.08
CA ASP A 112 -19.93 9.28 -1.18
C ASP A 112 -18.83 8.67 -2.07
N PRO A 113 -18.20 7.55 -1.67
CA PRO A 113 -17.11 6.94 -2.41
C PRO A 113 -17.55 6.40 -3.79
N GLN A 114 -18.84 6.12 -3.97
CA GLN A 114 -19.37 5.66 -5.26
C GLN A 114 -19.32 6.75 -6.34
N ALA A 115 -19.39 8.02 -5.93
CA ALA A 115 -19.21 9.16 -6.84
C ALA A 115 -17.89 9.09 -7.61
N CYS A 116 -16.83 8.49 -7.07
CA CYS A 116 -15.55 8.39 -7.78
C CYS A 116 -15.62 7.51 -9.04
N SER A 117 -16.64 6.66 -9.14
CA SER A 117 -16.93 5.84 -10.33
C SER A 117 -18.01 6.43 -11.25
N THR A 118 -18.93 7.24 -10.73
CA THR A 118 -20.11 7.75 -11.45
C THR A 118 -20.06 9.24 -11.77
N ASP A 119 -19.41 10.03 -10.93
CA ASP A 119 -19.27 11.48 -11.02
C ASP A 119 -17.90 11.93 -10.46
N ARG A 120 -16.89 11.84 -11.32
CA ARG A 120 -15.49 12.14 -10.97
C ARG A 120 -15.28 13.58 -10.52
N ALA A 121 -16.03 14.54 -11.06
CA ALA A 121 -15.91 15.93 -10.66
C ALA A 121 -16.37 16.11 -9.22
N ARG A 122 -17.55 15.58 -8.89
CA ARG A 122 -18.09 15.61 -7.52
C ARG A 122 -17.19 14.88 -6.53
N CYS A 123 -16.61 13.73 -6.90
CA CYS A 123 -15.64 13.06 -6.03
C CYS A 123 -14.36 13.88 -5.85
N SER A 124 -13.82 14.50 -6.90
CA SER A 124 -12.65 15.39 -6.80
C SER A 124 -12.90 16.55 -5.83
N ASP A 125 -14.07 17.18 -5.90
CA ASP A 125 -14.45 18.26 -4.99
C ASP A 125 -14.57 17.75 -3.54
N ALA A 126 -15.13 16.55 -3.35
CA ALA A 126 -15.27 15.95 -2.03
C ALA A 126 -13.92 15.62 -1.38
N ILE A 127 -12.93 15.16 -2.16
CA ILE A 127 -11.57 14.87 -1.68
C ILE A 127 -10.97 16.07 -0.95
N MET A 128 -11.13 17.28 -1.49
CA MET A 128 -10.58 18.51 -0.90
C MET A 128 -11.22 18.88 0.45
N GLY A 129 -12.41 18.35 0.74
CA GLY A 129 -13.13 18.58 1.99
C GLY A 129 -12.83 17.58 3.10
N VAL A 130 -12.14 16.46 2.80
CA VAL A 130 -11.88 15.41 3.79
C VAL A 130 -10.82 15.86 4.79
N ARG A 131 -11.09 15.64 6.08
CA ARG A 131 -10.16 15.93 7.18
C ARG A 131 -9.65 14.63 7.79
N THR A 132 -8.43 14.23 7.43
CA THR A 132 -7.80 12.99 7.94
C THR A 132 -7.11 13.19 9.30
N ARG A 133 -6.72 14.43 9.63
CA ARG A 133 -5.90 14.76 10.80
C ARG A 133 -6.53 14.39 12.15
N ASP A 134 -7.86 14.50 12.24
CA ASP A 134 -8.58 14.35 13.50
C ASP A 134 -9.17 12.93 13.69
N ASP A 135 -8.95 12.02 12.73
CA ASP A 135 -9.52 10.67 12.74
C ASP A 135 -8.45 9.60 13.00
N GLU A 136 -8.13 9.42 14.28
CA GLU A 136 -7.16 8.41 14.73
C GLU A 136 -7.60 6.98 14.40
N ALA A 137 -8.91 6.70 14.40
CA ALA A 137 -9.44 5.39 14.08
C ALA A 137 -9.13 4.98 12.62
N SER A 138 -9.30 5.91 11.68
CA SER A 138 -8.98 5.72 10.27
C SER A 138 -7.47 5.52 10.05
N LEU A 139 -6.63 6.22 10.83
CA LEU A 139 -5.18 6.06 10.77
C LEU A 139 -4.79 4.64 11.23
N GLN A 140 -5.28 4.20 12.39
CA GLN A 140 -5.00 2.87 12.91
C GLN A 140 -5.51 1.77 11.99
N ALA A 141 -6.69 1.93 11.39
CA ALA A 141 -7.24 1.01 10.40
C ALA A 141 -6.36 0.92 9.15
N THR A 142 -5.90 2.06 8.64
CA THR A 142 -4.99 2.14 7.48
C THR A 142 -3.65 1.48 7.78
N LEU A 143 -3.02 1.82 8.90
CA LEU A 143 -1.73 1.25 9.31
C LEU A 143 -1.81 -0.27 9.46
N ARG A 144 -2.87 -0.78 10.10
CA ARG A 144 -3.09 -2.22 10.22
C ARG A 144 -3.24 -2.87 8.84
N THR A 145 -4.05 -2.29 7.96
CA THR A 145 -4.26 -2.82 6.61
C THR A 145 -2.95 -2.90 5.83
N PHE A 146 -2.13 -1.84 5.88
CA PHE A 146 -0.84 -1.81 5.21
C PHE A 146 0.18 -2.80 5.82
N GLN A 147 0.20 -2.95 7.15
CA GLN A 147 1.05 -3.93 7.83
C GLN A 147 0.64 -5.37 7.51
N ASP A 148 -0.66 -5.66 7.49
CA ASP A 148 -1.20 -6.98 7.12
C ASP A 148 -0.91 -7.31 5.64
N ALA A 149 -0.86 -6.30 4.78
CA ALA A 149 -0.40 -6.39 3.39
C ALA A 149 1.14 -6.44 3.23
N GLY A 150 1.88 -6.37 4.34
CA GLY A 150 3.35 -6.41 4.43
C GLY A 150 4.07 -5.21 3.83
N LEU A 151 3.45 -4.03 3.84
CA LEU A 151 4.12 -2.80 3.46
C LEU A 151 5.12 -2.37 4.55
N ASP A 152 6.30 -1.92 4.13
CA ASP A 152 7.30 -1.39 5.04
C ASP A 152 6.96 0.05 5.45
N LEU A 153 6.52 0.21 6.70
CA LEU A 153 6.17 1.51 7.29
C LEU A 153 7.27 2.05 8.22
N THR A 154 8.43 1.38 8.31
CA THR A 154 9.49 1.75 9.26
C THR A 154 10.08 3.13 9.00
N THR A 155 9.97 3.62 7.76
CA THR A 155 10.45 4.95 7.36
C THR A 155 9.65 6.12 7.94
N LEU A 156 8.47 5.83 8.50
CA LEU A 156 7.65 6.81 9.22
C LEU A 156 8.09 7.03 10.68
N GLY A 157 8.83 6.07 11.26
CA GLY A 157 9.26 6.08 12.67
C GLY A 157 10.52 6.88 12.97
N GLY A 158 11.12 7.56 11.99
CA GLY A 158 12.27 8.44 12.19
C GLY A 158 11.87 9.81 12.75
N PRO A 159 12.75 10.51 13.51
CA PRO A 159 12.49 11.88 13.91
C PRO A 159 12.12 12.73 12.69
N ALA A 160 11.17 13.63 12.85
CA ALA A 160 10.87 14.65 11.83
C ALA A 160 12.14 15.51 11.68
N SER A 161 12.84 15.35 10.56
CA SER A 161 13.91 16.26 10.14
C SER A 161 13.35 17.62 9.79
#